data_AF-A0A9Q0Z0A4-F1
#
_entry.id   AF-A0A9Q0Z0A4-F1
#
_cell.length_a   1.000
_cell.length_b   1.000
_cell.length_c   1.000
_cell.angle_alpha   90.00
_cell.angle_beta   90.00
_cell.angle_gamma   90.00
#
_symmetry.space_group_name_H-M   'P 1'
#
loop_
_entity.id
_entity.type
_entity.pdbx_description
1 polymer ?
#
loop_
_entity_poly.entity_id
_entity_poly.type
_entity_poly.pdbx_seq_one_letter_code
_entity_poly.pdbx_strand_id
1 'polypeptide(L)'
;MGFDIGAFIGNLILAFYAQDGHADQGNDRKTYKEWILRTIKETWSLFYKKFTALWDEHKDGSGEAYLPGIYNKPELLQLVQGKFMQDLFHDTLGFGAAKMIRRIVGVAHVEDFESITDASKRASPV
;
A
#
# COMPACT_ATOMS: atom_id res chain seq x y z
N MET A 1 -10.98 -0.87 -5.67
CA MET A 1 -10.44 -0.24 -4.43
C MET A 1 -8.92 -0.26 -4.35
N GLY A 2 -8.21 -1.24 -4.95
CA GLY A 2 -6.75 -1.30 -4.87
C GLY A 2 -6.00 -0.10 -5.47
N PHE A 3 -6.64 0.71 -6.32
CA PHE A 3 -6.02 1.90 -6.90
C PHE A 3 -5.58 2.93 -5.85
N ASP A 4 -6.46 3.32 -4.91
CA ASP A 4 -6.15 4.34 -3.90
C ASP A 4 -5.15 3.83 -2.87
N ILE A 5 -5.36 2.60 -2.39
CA ILE A 5 -4.48 1.96 -1.41
C ILE A 5 -3.10 1.73 -2.04
N GLY A 6 -3.06 1.23 -3.27
CA GLY A 6 -1.83 1.04 -4.04
C GLY A 6 -1.14 2.36 -4.32
N ALA A 7 -1.89 3.41 -4.60
CA ALA A 7 -1.36 4.75 -4.78
C ALA A 7 -0.68 5.29 -3.53
N PHE A 8 -1.22 5.02 -2.34
CA PHE A 8 -0.62 5.38 -1.06
C PHE A 8 0.61 4.54 -0.74
N ILE A 9 0.47 3.21 -0.73
CA ILE A 9 1.57 2.27 -0.41
C ILE A 9 2.73 2.43 -1.40
N GLY A 10 2.44 2.55 -2.70
CA GLY A 10 3.47 2.74 -3.73
C GLY A 10 4.31 4.01 -3.50
N ASN A 11 3.70 5.10 -3.05
CA ASN A 11 4.45 6.32 -2.70
C ASN A 11 5.32 6.12 -1.45
N LEU A 12 4.87 5.37 -0.43
CA LEU A 12 5.71 5.03 0.71
C LEU A 12 6.91 4.16 0.31
N ILE A 13 6.73 3.25 -0.65
CA ILE A 13 7.83 2.44 -1.19
C ILE A 13 8.82 3.32 -1.98
N LEU A 14 8.35 4.29 -2.77
CA LEU A 14 9.23 5.27 -3.42
C LEU A 14 10.03 6.07 -2.37
N ALA A 15 9.37 6.54 -1.31
CA ALA A 15 10.01 7.25 -0.22
C ALA A 15 11.09 6.40 0.47
N PHE A 16 10.84 5.10 0.67
CA PHE A 16 11.83 4.16 1.21
C PHE A 16 13.09 4.08 0.33
N TYR A 17 12.91 3.95 -0.99
CA TYR A 17 14.04 3.84 -1.92
C TYR A 17 14.79 5.15 -2.11
N ALA A 18 14.13 6.30 -1.97
CA ALA A 18 14.78 7.61 -2.03
C ALA A 18 15.70 7.88 -0.83
N GLN A 19 15.52 7.19 0.31
CA GLN A 19 16.25 7.52 1.54
C GLN A 19 17.78 7.41 1.41
N ASP A 20 18.30 6.47 0.64
CA ASP A 20 19.75 6.33 0.46
C ASP A 20 20.35 7.53 -0.28
N GLY A 21 19.56 8.13 -1.18
CA GLY A 21 19.87 9.40 -1.84
C GLY A 21 19.94 10.60 -0.89
N HIS A 22 19.17 10.56 0.19
CA HIS A 22 19.05 11.61 1.22
C HIS A 22 19.92 11.37 2.47
N ALA A 23 20.69 10.28 2.50
CA ALA A 23 21.62 10.00 3.58
C ALA A 23 22.87 10.89 3.50
N ASP A 24 23.33 11.36 4.66
CA ASP A 24 24.53 12.18 4.86
C ASP A 24 25.32 11.72 6.11
N GLN A 25 26.38 12.45 6.48
CA GLN A 25 27.21 12.10 7.65
C GLN A 25 26.49 12.23 9.00
N GLY A 26 25.45 13.05 9.08
CA GLY A 26 24.66 13.25 10.31
C GLY A 26 23.49 12.29 10.43
N ASN A 27 22.99 11.73 9.33
CA ASN A 27 21.86 10.80 9.32
C ASN A 27 21.95 9.81 8.14
N ASP A 28 22.15 8.53 8.45
CA ASP A 28 22.22 7.45 7.46
C ASP A 28 20.84 6.96 6.98
N ARG A 29 19.76 7.54 7.52
CA ARG A 29 18.35 7.25 7.21
C ARG A 29 17.89 5.81 7.50
N LYS A 30 18.70 4.93 8.09
CA LYS A 30 18.33 3.51 8.30
C LYS A 30 17.11 3.35 9.20
N THR A 31 17.11 4.02 10.36
CA THR A 31 15.96 3.99 11.29
C THR A 31 14.68 4.54 10.63
N TYR A 32 14.83 5.52 9.74
CA TYR A 32 13.69 6.09 9.02
C TYR A 32 13.16 5.13 7.94
N LYS A 33 14.04 4.42 7.22
CA LYS A 33 13.66 3.34 6.30
C LYS A 33 12.88 2.24 7.03
N GLU A 34 13.34 1.80 8.19
CA GLU A 34 12.62 0.83 9.02
C GLU A 34 11.24 1.34 9.46
N TRP A 35 11.16 2.62 9.83
CA TRP A 35 9.89 3.26 10.15
C TRP A 35 8.92 3.21 8.96
N ILE A 36 9.38 3.54 7.74
CA ILE A 36 8.54 3.48 6.53
C ILE A 36 8.00 2.06 6.31
N LEU A 37 8.85 1.04 6.41
CA LEU A 37 8.44 -0.36 6.24
C LEU A 37 7.40 -0.78 7.29
N ARG A 38 7.59 -0.37 8.54
CA ARG A 38 6.61 -0.59 9.61
C ARG A 38 5.29 0.10 9.29
N THR A 39 5.32 1.35 8.87
CA THR A 39 4.12 2.12 8.50
C THR A 39 3.35 1.47 7.36
N ILE A 40 4.03 0.94 6.33
CA ILE A 40 3.39 0.18 5.23
C ILE A 40 2.66 -1.04 5.80
N LYS A 41 3.35 -1.85 6.60
CA LYS A 41 2.80 -3.08 7.20
C LYS A 41 1.59 -2.77 8.08
N GLU A 42 1.71 -1.79 8.97
CA GLU A 42 0.67 -1.39 9.90
C GLU A 42 -0.54 -0.82 9.18
N THR A 43 -0.32 0.01 8.16
CA THR A 43 -1.41 0.57 7.35
C THR A 43 -2.25 -0.54 6.72
N TRP A 44 -1.61 -1.50 6.05
CA TRP A 44 -2.34 -2.62 5.44
C TRP A 44 -3.05 -3.48 6.49
N SER A 45 -2.37 -3.80 7.60
CA SER A 45 -2.94 -4.64 8.65
C SER A 45 -4.15 -3.99 9.33
N LEU A 46 -4.07 -2.68 9.60
CA LEU A 46 -5.18 -1.91 10.18
C LEU A 46 -6.30 -1.72 9.18
N PHE A 47 -5.99 -1.48 7.90
CA PHE A 47 -7.00 -1.40 6.84
C PHE A 47 -7.77 -2.71 6.75
N TYR A 48 -7.09 -3.85 6.67
CA TYR A 48 -7.71 -5.17 6.66
C TYR A 48 -8.68 -5.33 7.83
N LYS A 49 -8.19 -5.11 9.05
CA LYS A 49 -8.98 -5.28 10.28
C LYS A 49 -10.21 -4.38 10.32
N LYS A 50 -10.04 -3.09 9.97
CA LYS A 50 -11.13 -2.12 10.01
C LYS A 50 -12.15 -2.39 8.91
N PHE A 51 -11.69 -2.76 7.72
CA PHE A 51 -12.56 -3.06 6.59
C PHE A 51 -13.44 -4.28 6.87
N THR A 52 -12.86 -5.38 7.37
CA THR A 52 -13.63 -6.58 7.72
C THR A 52 -14.55 -6.33 8.91
N ALA A 53 -14.14 -5.51 9.89
CA ALA A 53 -15.01 -5.14 11.01
C ALA A 53 -16.24 -4.34 10.55
N LEU A 54 -16.07 -3.39 9.62
CA LEU A 54 -17.20 -2.65 9.02
C LEU A 54 -18.09 -3.58 8.20
N TRP A 55 -17.51 -4.55 7.50
CA TRP A 55 -18.29 -5.57 6.81
C TRP A 55 -19.14 -6.36 7.80
N ASP A 56 -18.56 -6.86 8.89
CA ASP A 56 -19.29 -7.61 9.92
C ASP A 56 -20.41 -6.78 10.57
N GLU A 57 -20.15 -5.50 10.85
CA GLU A 57 -21.12 -4.56 11.41
C GLU A 57 -22.33 -4.35 10.48
N HIS A 58 -22.09 -4.29 9.17
CA HIS A 58 -23.11 -3.97 8.17
C HIS A 58 -23.58 -5.18 7.35
N LYS A 59 -23.24 -6.41 7.76
CA LYS A 59 -23.55 -7.64 7.01
C LYS A 59 -25.04 -7.82 6.73
N ASP A 60 -25.91 -7.38 7.63
CA ASP A 60 -27.38 -7.46 7.51
C ASP A 60 -27.99 -6.13 7.00
N GLY A 61 -27.15 -5.20 6.54
CA GLY A 61 -27.56 -3.88 6.04
C GLY A 61 -28.05 -3.90 4.59
N SER A 62 -28.09 -2.73 3.96
CA SER A 62 -28.56 -2.55 2.58
C SER A 62 -27.54 -2.95 1.50
N GLY A 63 -26.42 -3.58 1.87
CA GLY A 63 -25.40 -4.02 0.92
C GLY A 63 -25.82 -5.31 0.22
N GLU A 64 -25.80 -5.33 -1.11
CA GLU A 64 -26.32 -6.45 -1.90
C GLU A 64 -25.24 -7.41 -2.44
N ALA A 65 -23.96 -7.03 -2.35
CA ALA A 65 -22.86 -7.85 -2.86
C ALA A 65 -22.71 -9.20 -2.13
N TYR A 66 -23.08 -9.24 -0.83
CA TYR A 66 -22.98 -10.42 0.03
C TYR A 66 -24.26 -10.58 0.85
N LEU A 67 -25.31 -11.08 0.22
CA LEU A 67 -26.63 -11.21 0.84
C LEU A 67 -26.61 -12.15 2.06
N PRO A 68 -27.19 -11.74 3.21
CA PRO A 68 -27.28 -12.58 4.42
C PRO A 68 -27.91 -13.94 4.17
N GLY A 69 -28.93 -14.02 3.30
CA GLY A 69 -29.61 -15.28 2.97
C GLY A 69 -28.72 -16.31 2.26
N ILE A 70 -27.64 -15.86 1.61
CA ILE A 70 -26.66 -16.70 0.91
C ILE A 70 -25.45 -16.97 1.82
N TYR A 71 -24.88 -15.92 2.40
CA TYR A 71 -23.69 -15.98 3.23
C TYR A 71 -24.04 -16.07 4.73
N ASN A 72 -24.96 -16.97 5.07
CA ASN A 72 -25.56 -17.10 6.41
C ASN A 72 -24.72 -17.86 7.45
N LYS A 73 -23.59 -18.45 7.05
CA LYS A 73 -22.69 -19.20 7.95
C LYS A 73 -21.45 -18.37 8.27
N PRO A 74 -21.04 -18.23 9.55
CA PRO A 74 -19.85 -17.46 9.92
C PRO A 74 -18.57 -17.90 9.19
N GLU A 75 -18.36 -19.22 9.07
CA GLU A 75 -17.19 -19.78 8.37
C GLU A 75 -17.18 -19.42 6.87
N LEU A 76 -18.36 -19.43 6.23
CA LEU A 76 -18.50 -19.06 4.83
C LEU A 76 -18.24 -17.56 4.63
N LEU A 77 -18.78 -16.71 5.52
CA LEU A 77 -18.56 -15.26 5.47
C LEU A 77 -17.08 -14.92 5.63
N GLN A 78 -16.40 -15.53 6.61
CA GLN A 78 -14.96 -15.34 6.84
C GLN A 78 -14.13 -15.81 5.64
N LEU A 79 -14.48 -16.93 5.02
CA LEU A 79 -13.80 -17.44 3.84
C LEU A 79 -13.89 -16.44 2.67
N VAL A 80 -15.07 -15.90 2.40
CA VAL A 80 -15.25 -14.95 1.29
C VAL A 80 -14.65 -13.59 1.57
N GLN A 81 -14.69 -13.11 2.82
CA GLN A 81 -13.97 -11.91 3.25
C GLN A 81 -12.46 -12.10 3.07
N GLY A 82 -11.91 -13.23 3.50
CA GLY A 82 -10.49 -13.54 3.34
C GLY A 82 -10.07 -13.56 1.87
N LYS A 83 -10.86 -14.23 1.01
CA LYS A 83 -10.62 -14.24 -0.44
C LYS A 83 -10.70 -12.84 -1.04
N PHE A 84 -11.74 -12.07 -0.70
CA PHE A 84 -11.90 -10.70 -1.18
C PHE A 84 -10.70 -9.82 -0.80
N MET A 85 -10.27 -9.89 0.46
CA MET A 85 -9.14 -9.12 0.96
C MET A 85 -7.82 -9.53 0.33
N GLN A 86 -7.65 -10.82 -0.01
CA GLN A 86 -6.49 -11.30 -0.76
C GLN A 86 -6.47 -10.74 -2.18
N ASP A 87 -7.59 -10.80 -2.89
CA ASP A 87 -7.72 -10.26 -4.25
C ASP A 87 -7.49 -8.74 -4.24
N LEU A 88 -8.04 -8.03 -3.25
CA LEU A 88 -7.80 -6.60 -3.04
C LEU A 88 -6.33 -6.27 -2.72
N PHE A 89 -5.62 -7.15 -2.01
CA PHE A 89 -4.19 -6.98 -1.75
C PHE A 89 -3.39 -7.06 -3.05
N HIS A 90 -3.68 -8.04 -3.90
CA HIS A 90 -3.03 -8.16 -5.20
C HIS A 90 -3.30 -6.93 -6.08
N ASP A 91 -4.54 -6.44 -6.13
CA ASP A 91 -4.86 -5.18 -6.83
C ASP A 91 -4.06 -4.01 -6.28
N THR A 92 -3.97 -3.89 -4.95
CA THR A 92 -3.21 -2.84 -4.25
C THR A 92 -1.74 -2.87 -4.66
N LEU A 93 -1.12 -4.05 -4.69
CA LEU A 93 0.27 -4.21 -5.14
C LEU A 93 0.42 -3.90 -6.63
N GLY A 94 -0.50 -4.37 -7.48
CA GLY A 94 -0.47 -4.13 -8.92
C GLY A 94 -0.55 -2.64 -9.27
N PHE A 95 -1.52 -1.92 -8.70
CA PHE A 95 -1.63 -0.47 -8.91
C PHE A 95 -0.49 0.32 -8.25
N GLY A 96 0.00 -0.15 -7.09
CA GLY A 96 1.17 0.43 -6.44
C GLY A 96 2.41 0.35 -7.32
N ALA A 97 2.71 -0.83 -7.87
CA ALA A 97 3.82 -1.04 -8.80
C ALA A 97 3.67 -0.20 -10.08
N ALA A 98 2.49 -0.20 -10.69
CA ALA A 98 2.22 0.62 -11.88
C ALA A 98 2.44 2.12 -11.58
N LYS A 99 2.04 2.58 -10.39
CA LYS A 99 2.30 3.96 -9.97
C LYS A 99 3.78 4.24 -9.78
N MET A 100 4.53 3.33 -9.14
CA MET A 100 5.98 3.47 -8.97
C MET A 100 6.68 3.61 -10.32
N ILE A 101 6.39 2.70 -11.27
CA ILE A 101 6.98 2.72 -12.61
C ILE A 101 6.74 4.05 -13.29
N ARG A 102 5.48 4.53 -13.37
CA ARG A 102 5.19 5.80 -14.05
C ARG A 102 5.79 7.03 -13.38
N ARG A 103 6.18 6.96 -12.10
CA ARG A 103 6.85 8.06 -11.39
C ARG A 103 8.35 8.11 -11.66
N ILE A 104 8.93 7.00 -12.13
CA ILE A 104 10.36 6.90 -12.44
C ILE A 104 10.62 7.22 -13.91
N VAL A 105 9.78 6.72 -14.83
CA VAL A 105 10.01 6.84 -16.29
C VAL A 105 8.97 7.67 -17.03
N GLY A 106 7.90 8.07 -16.35
CA GLY A 106 6.81 8.87 -16.94
C GLY A 106 7.03 10.36 -16.81
N VAL A 107 6.08 11.17 -17.30
CA VAL A 107 6.22 12.64 -17.36
C VAL A 107 6.22 13.31 -15.99
N ALA A 108 5.48 12.75 -15.02
CA ALA A 108 5.28 13.37 -13.71
C ALA A 108 6.02 12.60 -12.63
N HIS A 109 7.18 13.12 -12.24
CA HIS A 109 8.07 12.53 -11.24
C HIS A 109 7.58 12.80 -9.80
N VAL A 110 8.36 12.38 -8.79
CA VAL A 110 8.11 12.66 -7.37
C VAL A 110 9.29 13.38 -6.74
N GLU A 111 8.99 14.29 -5.81
CA GLU A 111 9.98 15.11 -5.12
C GLU A 111 11.02 14.27 -4.36
N ASP A 112 10.62 13.10 -3.84
CA ASP A 112 11.51 12.16 -3.16
C ASP A 112 12.79 11.88 -3.95
N PHE A 113 12.67 11.74 -5.28
CA PHE A 113 13.82 11.57 -6.17
C PHE A 113 14.32 12.90 -6.74
N GLU A 114 13.43 13.81 -7.17
CA GLU A 114 13.84 15.05 -7.83
C GLU A 114 14.68 15.98 -6.93
N SER A 115 14.50 15.88 -5.61
CA SER A 115 15.30 16.63 -4.63
C SER A 115 16.72 16.07 -4.41
N ILE A 116 17.04 14.88 -4.91
CA ILE A 116 18.41 14.34 -4.92
C ILE A 116 19.15 15.00 -6.08
N THR A 117 20.06 15.92 -5.76
CA THR A 117 20.77 16.76 -6.74
C THR A 117 21.80 16.00 -7.57
N ASP A 118 22.47 14.99 -7.00
CA ASP A 118 23.42 14.14 -7.71
C ASP A 118 22.67 13.11 -8.57
N ALA A 119 22.77 13.24 -9.89
CA ALA A 119 22.11 12.37 -10.85
C ALA A 119 22.57 10.90 -10.77
N SER A 120 23.85 10.66 -10.47
CA SER A 120 24.38 9.30 -10.32
C SER A 120 23.86 8.66 -9.04
N LYS A 121 23.82 9.42 -7.94
CA LYS A 121 23.23 8.95 -6.67
C LYS A 121 21.74 8.66 -6.83
N ARG A 122 21.02 9.52 -7.54
CA ARG A 122 19.58 9.39 -7.82
C ARG A 122 19.24 8.17 -8.70
N ALA A 123 20.09 7.87 -9.69
CA ALA A 123 19.89 6.75 -10.61
C ALA A 123 20.49 5.42 -10.11
N SER A 124 21.14 5.42 -8.94
CA SER A 124 21.82 4.23 -8.44
C SER A 124 20.83 3.07 -8.28
N PRO A 125 21.15 1.88 -8.80
CA PRO A 125 20.46 0.67 -8.36
C PRO A 125 20.74 0.48 -6.87
N VAL A 126 19.71 0.05 -6.15
CA VAL A 126 19.75 -0.26 -4.71
C VAL A 126 20.66 -1.46 -4.46
#